data_AF-A0A937C7P3-F1
#
_entry.id   AF-A0A937C7P3-F1
#
_cell.length_a   1.000
_cell.length_b   1.000
_cell.length_c   1.000
_cell.angle_alpha   90.00
_cell.angle_beta   90.00
_cell.angle_gamma   90.00
#
_symmetry.space_group_name_H-M   'P 1'
#
loop_
_entity.id
_entity.type
_entity.pdbx_description
1 polymer ?
#
loop_
_entity_poly.entity_id
_entity_poly.type
_entity_poly.pdbx_seq_one_letter_code
_entity_poly.pdbx_strand_id
1 'polypeptide(L)'
;MDELVASAKATPGAMNYASAGVGTATHLSAERFRSSAGIEAAYHSGRVGSPHRGDDRTVDFFFGPVGVVAPRVREGKSLRSW
;
A
#
# COMPACT_ATOMS: atom_id res chain seq x y z
N MET A 1 5.74 3.37 11.33
CA MET A 1 5.73 2.03 10.68
C MET A 1 5.17 0.98 11.62
N ASP A 2 5.49 1.03 12.91
CA ASP A 2 4.98 0.07 13.90
C ASP A 2 3.45 0.03 14.00
N GLU A 3 2.77 1.17 13.91
CA GLU A 3 1.29 1.21 13.92
C GLU A 3 0.68 0.48 12.72
N LEU A 4 1.28 0.60 11.53
CA LEU A 4 0.83 -0.14 10.34
C LEU A 4 0.97 -1.64 10.55
N VAL A 5 2.12 -2.09 11.08
CA VAL A 5 2.38 -3.50 11.35
C VAL A 5 1.45 -4.03 12.45
N ALA A 6 1.22 -3.26 13.51
CA ALA A 6 0.30 -3.63 14.58
C ALA A 6 -1.14 -3.77 14.06
N SER A 7 -1.61 -2.80 13.26
CA SER A 7 -2.92 -2.86 12.61
C SER A 7 -3.03 -4.08 11.69
N ALA A 8 -2.00 -4.34 10.88
CA ALA A 8 -1.97 -5.49 9.98
C ALA A 8 -2.08 -6.84 10.70
N LYS A 9 -1.41 -6.95 11.85
CA LYS A 9 -1.41 -8.15 12.68
C LYS A 9 -2.71 -8.33 13.44
N ALA A 10 -3.38 -7.24 13.82
CA ALA A 10 -4.68 -7.27 14.48
C ALA A 10 -5.78 -7.79 13.55
N THR A 11 -5.69 -7.48 12.25
CA THR A 11 -6.66 -7.90 11.23
C THR A 11 -6.00 -8.48 9.97
N PRO A 12 -5.47 -9.72 10.04
CA PRO A 12 -4.78 -10.35 8.91
C PRO A 12 -5.66 -10.42 7.66
N GLY A 13 -5.15 -9.92 6.52
CA GLY A 13 -5.85 -9.94 5.24
C GLY A 13 -6.93 -8.86 5.06
N ALA A 14 -7.18 -8.02 6.07
CA ALA A 14 -8.12 -6.92 5.96
C ALA A 14 -7.54 -5.72 5.21
N MET A 15 -6.21 -5.56 5.21
CA MET A 15 -5.54 -4.45 4.55
C MET A 15 -5.22 -4.75 3.09
N ASN A 16 -5.33 -3.72 2.28
CA ASN A 16 -5.04 -3.72 0.86
C ASN A 16 -3.84 -2.83 0.58
N TYR A 17 -2.98 -3.25 -0.33
CA TYR A 17 -1.81 -2.47 -0.71
C TYR A 17 -1.71 -2.35 -2.22
N ALA A 18 -1.07 -1.28 -2.68
CA ALA A 18 -0.75 -1.09 -4.08
C ALA A 18 0.74 -0.83 -4.31
N SER A 19 1.16 -0.97 -5.56
CA SER A 19 2.51 -0.64 -6.00
C SER A 19 2.49 0.00 -7.38
N ALA A 20 3.65 0.39 -7.92
CA ALA A 20 3.72 0.87 -9.30
C ALA A 20 3.35 -0.19 -10.37
N GLY A 21 3.18 -1.46 -9.97
CA GLY A 21 2.72 -2.55 -10.84
C GLY A 21 3.29 -3.90 -10.44
N VAL A 22 2.59 -4.99 -10.78
CA VAL A 22 3.05 -6.36 -10.54
C VAL A 22 4.41 -6.57 -11.22
N GLY A 23 5.36 -7.14 -10.49
CA GLY A 23 6.71 -7.43 -11.00
C GLY A 23 7.68 -6.24 -10.99
N THR A 24 7.23 -5.04 -10.60
CA THR A 24 8.13 -3.90 -10.40
C THR A 24 8.98 -4.05 -9.14
N ALA A 25 10.08 -3.30 -9.05
CA ALA A 25 10.89 -3.23 -7.82
C ALA A 25 10.06 -2.82 -6.60
N THR A 26 9.04 -1.98 -6.78
CA THR A 26 8.13 -1.57 -5.71
C THR A 26 7.19 -2.68 -5.26
N HIS A 27 6.73 -3.54 -6.18
CA HIS A 27 5.94 -4.72 -5.82
C HIS A 27 6.80 -5.72 -5.04
N LEU A 28 8.01 -5.98 -5.50
CA LEU A 28 8.95 -6.86 -4.78
C LEU A 28 9.31 -6.30 -3.39
N SER A 29 9.46 -4.97 -3.27
CA SER A 29 9.71 -4.32 -1.98
C SER A 29 8.51 -4.48 -1.03
N ALA A 30 7.29 -4.39 -1.54
CA ALA A 30 6.08 -4.62 -0.75
C ALA A 30 5.97 -6.09 -0.28
N GLU A 31 6.23 -7.05 -1.17
CA GLU A 31 6.25 -8.47 -0.82
C GLU A 31 7.33 -8.79 0.23
N ARG A 32 8.54 -8.23 0.05
CA ARG A 32 9.62 -8.35 1.03
C ARG A 32 9.22 -7.76 2.38
N PHE A 33 8.59 -6.58 2.39
CA PHE A 33 8.11 -5.96 3.61
C PHE A 33 7.08 -6.86 4.31
N ARG A 34 6.06 -7.34 3.58
CA ARG A 34 5.03 -8.25 4.10
C ARG A 34 5.63 -9.50 4.75
N SER A 35 6.54 -10.15 4.03
CA SER A 35 7.23 -11.34 4.51
C SER A 35 8.08 -11.04 5.75
N SER A 36 8.85 -9.96 5.76
CA SER A 36 9.72 -9.59 6.88
C SER A 36 8.96 -9.14 8.13
N ALA A 37 7.83 -8.44 7.94
CA ALA A 37 7.00 -7.93 9.03
C ALA A 37 6.01 -8.98 9.56
N GLY A 38 5.81 -10.09 8.83
CA GLY A 38 4.84 -11.13 9.13
C GLY A 38 3.41 -10.60 9.05
N ILE A 39 3.08 -9.90 7.97
CA ILE A 39 1.77 -9.28 7.76
C ILE A 39 1.09 -9.79 6.48
N GLU A 40 -0.23 -9.96 6.56
CA GLU A 40 -1.07 -10.34 5.42
C GLU A 40 -1.80 -9.11 4.88
N ALA A 41 -1.56 -8.80 3.61
CA ALA A 41 -2.20 -7.71 2.89
C ALA A 41 -2.40 -8.10 1.42
N ALA A 42 -3.55 -7.79 0.85
CA ALA A 42 -3.86 -8.13 -0.54
C ALA A 42 -3.25 -7.10 -1.50
N TYR A 43 -2.65 -7.57 -2.60
CA TYR A 43 -2.18 -6.68 -3.67
C TYR A 43 -3.34 -6.21 -4.54
N HIS A 44 -3.39 -4.91 -4.81
CA HIS A 44 -4.35 -4.30 -5.71
C HIS A 44 -3.66 -3.37 -6.70
N SER A 45 -4.07 -3.45 -7.96
CA SER A 45 -3.64 -2.54 -9.04
C SER A 45 -4.29 -1.14 -8.98
N GLY A 46 -4.90 -0.81 -7.84
CA GLY A 46 -5.58 0.47 -7.60
C GLY A 46 -4.63 1.55 -7.07
N ARG A 47 -5.14 2.76 -6.98
CA ARG A 47 -4.45 3.87 -6.34
C ARG A 47 -4.81 3.90 -4.85
N VAL A 48 -3.96 4.45 -3.98
CA VAL A 48 -4.31 4.64 -2.55
C VAL A 48 -5.62 5.42 -2.46
N GLY A 49 -6.54 4.99 -1.58
CA GLY A 49 -7.82 5.67 -1.40
C GLY A 49 -8.84 5.55 -2.54
N SER A 50 -8.49 4.99 -3.69
CA SER A 50 -9.48 4.62 -4.71
C SER A 50 -10.20 3.35 -4.28
N PRO A 51 -11.53 3.27 -4.43
CA PRO A 51 -12.26 2.02 -4.27
C PRO A 51 -11.68 0.95 -5.20
N HIS A 52 -11.61 -0.27 -4.72
CA HIS A 52 -11.33 -1.39 -5.59
C HIS A 52 -12.47 -1.55 -6.63
N ARG A 53 -12.15 -2.03 -7.83
CA ARG A 53 -13.16 -2.25 -8.86
C ARG A 53 -14.00 -3.47 -8.48
N GLY A 54 -15.11 -3.24 -7.79
CA GLY A 54 -16.05 -4.29 -7.37
C GLY A 54 -16.10 -4.57 -5.86
N ASP A 55 -15.35 -3.83 -5.04
CA ASP A 55 -15.56 -3.81 -3.58
C ASP A 55 -15.35 -2.37 -3.03
N ASP A 56 -15.95 -2.07 -1.88
CA ASP A 56 -15.84 -0.75 -1.22
C ASP A 56 -14.51 -0.57 -0.47
N ARG A 57 -13.58 -1.51 -0.57
CA ARG A 57 -12.31 -1.46 0.16
C ARG A 57 -11.32 -0.62 -0.62
N THR A 58 -10.74 0.35 0.07
CA THR A 58 -9.69 1.20 -0.47
C THR A 58 -8.32 0.55 -0.28
N VAL A 59 -7.35 0.95 -1.09
CA VAL A 59 -5.94 0.68 -0.81
C VAL A 59 -5.51 1.48 0.43
N ASP A 60 -4.97 0.78 1.43
CA ASP A 60 -4.56 1.33 2.74
C ASP A 60 -3.14 1.88 2.70
N PHE A 61 -2.22 1.22 2.00
CA PHE A 61 -0.83 1.67 1.86
C PHE A 61 -0.26 1.41 0.46
N PHE A 62 0.81 2.13 0.11
CA PHE A 62 1.41 2.04 -1.22
C PHE A 62 2.92 2.08 -1.17
N PHE A 63 3.52 1.14 -1.91
CA PHE A 63 4.94 1.11 -2.18
C PHE A 63 5.17 1.73 -3.57
N GLY A 64 5.74 2.92 -3.60
CA GLY A 64 5.96 3.68 -4.83
C GLY A 64 7.39 4.14 -5.02
N PRO A 65 7.80 4.48 -6.26
CA PRO A 65 9.08 5.11 -6.50
C PRO A 65 9.16 6.44 -5.73
N VAL A 66 10.31 6.70 -5.10
CA VAL A 66 10.49 7.93 -4.29
C VAL A 66 10.22 9.21 -5.09
N GLY A 67 10.54 9.24 -6.39
CA GLY A 67 10.26 10.38 -7.26
C GLY A 67 8.77 10.67 -7.43
N VAL A 68 7.91 9.65 -7.29
CA VAL A 68 6.45 9.78 -7.38
C VAL A 68 5.84 10.14 -6.02
N VAL A 69 6.38 9.59 -4.94
CA VAL A 69 5.81 9.74 -3.58
C VAL A 69 6.32 11.01 -2.88
N ALA A 70 7.61 11.35 -3.03
CA ALA A 70 8.23 12.45 -2.29
C ALA A 70 7.59 13.83 -2.53
N PRO A 71 7.23 14.23 -3.77
CA PRO A 71 6.53 15.50 -3.99
C PRO A 71 5.18 15.56 -3.25
N ARG A 72 4.42 14.45 -3.23
CA ARG A 72 3.12 14.39 -2.55
C ARG A 72 3.24 14.49 -1.04
N VAL A 73 4.21 13.78 -0.46
CA VAL A 73 4.50 13.88 0.97
C VAL A 73 4.92 15.31 1.34
N ARG A 74 5.74 15.97 0.51
CA ARG A 74 6.15 17.36 0.71
C ARG A 74 4.98 18.35 0.62
N GLU A 75 4.04 18.10 -0.27
CA GLU A 75 2.83 18.91 -0.44
C GLU A 75 1.75 18.63 0.63
N GLY A 76 2.00 17.72 1.57
CA GLY A 76 1.00 17.29 2.56
C GLY A 76 -0.20 16.58 1.92
N LYS A 77 -0.09 16.18 0.66
CA LYS A 77 -1.16 15.50 -0.07
C LYS A 77 -1.14 14.02 0.24
N SER A 78 -2.23 13.58 0.85
CA SER A 78 -2.56 12.17 1.01
C SER A 78 -2.51 11.45 -0.34
N LEU A 79 -1.98 10.22 -0.35
CA LEU A 79 -1.97 9.38 -1.55
C LEU A 79 -3.41 9.03 -2.04
N ARG A 80 -4.45 9.38 -1.27
CA ARG A 80 -5.87 9.22 -1.63
C ARG A 80 -6.34 10.06 -2.83
N SER A 81 -5.60 11.11 -3.21
CA SER A 81 -5.98 12.01 -4.31
C SER A 81 -5.36 11.63 -5.66
N TRP A 82 -5.33 10.35 -5.99
CA TRP A 82 -4.85 9.84 -7.28
C TRP A 82 -6.02 9.40 -8.16
#